data_AF-A0A356P7W9-F1
#
_entry.id   AF-A0A356P7W9-F1
#
_cell.length_a   1.000
_cell.length_b   1.000
_cell.length_c   1.000
_cell.angle_alpha   90.00
_cell.angle_beta   90.00
_cell.angle_gamma   90.00
#
_symmetry.space_group_name_H-M   'P 1'
#
loop_
_entity.id
_entity.type
_entity.pdbx_description
1 polymer ?
#
loop_
_entity_poly.entity_id
_entity_poly.type
_entity_poly.pdbx_seq_one_letter_code
_entity_poly.pdbx_strand_id
1 'polypeptide(L)'
;MELVLKGEDTELDKTVVEVIGDPLMHLIRNSVDHGIESPDERRAAGKPELGTITLDAYHEGNHIAILISDDGAGLDLVKIRSLAVSRGLIGEKEELSDNDIAHLIFLPGFSTAEKVTDISGRGVGMDVVKKALNNLGGMVDITTRKGKGTTFTIRLPLTLAIIQALLVEVGQEIYAIPLTSVLETLLVNLDDIKTVGGLPMVQLRGNTLPLISLQEKFDLPTSEMTSSEVFVVVVGFGEKALGLIVDELRGQQEVVIKSLGDFLNNLPGIAGATILGDGKVTLILDVGSLIQDVLVTQKK
;
A
#
# COMPACT_ATOMS: atom_id res chain seq x y z
N MET A 1 -22.76 -4.90 25.45
CA MET A 1 -22.11 -5.61 24.33
C MET A 1 -21.12 -6.60 24.89
N GLU A 2 -20.83 -7.62 24.10
CA GLU A 2 -19.84 -8.65 24.41
C GLU A 2 -18.82 -8.72 23.26
N LEU A 3 -17.53 -8.80 23.61
CA LEU A 3 -16.44 -9.05 22.66
C LEU A 3 -15.97 -10.50 22.86
N VAL A 4 -16.09 -11.31 21.82
CA VAL A 4 -15.65 -12.70 21.80
C VAL A 4 -14.39 -12.80 20.97
N LEU A 5 -13.31 -13.31 21.57
CA LEU A 5 -12.04 -13.57 20.90
C LEU A 5 -11.92 -15.07 20.62
N LYS A 6 -11.50 -15.42 19.40
CA LYS A 6 -11.24 -16.78 18.96
C LYS A 6 -9.93 -16.83 18.19
N GLY A 7 -9.24 -17.96 18.28
CA GLY A 7 -7.97 -18.14 17.57
C GLY A 7 -6.81 -17.33 18.15
N GLU A 8 -6.81 -17.11 19.47
CA GLU A 8 -5.77 -16.38 20.20
C GLU A 8 -4.37 -17.01 20.05
N ASP A 9 -4.31 -18.30 19.70
CA ASP A 9 -3.06 -19.04 19.47
C ASP A 9 -2.48 -18.83 18.06
N THR A 10 -3.12 -18.02 17.21
CA THR A 10 -2.64 -17.75 15.84
C THR A 10 -1.39 -16.88 15.85
N GLU A 11 -0.27 -17.43 15.39
CA GLU A 11 1.01 -16.70 15.34
C GLU A 11 1.03 -15.71 14.18
N LEU A 12 1.34 -14.44 14.48
CA LEU A 12 1.56 -13.38 13.51
C LEU A 12 2.97 -12.81 13.66
N ASP A 13 3.58 -12.41 12.54
CA ASP A 13 4.84 -11.67 12.56
C ASP A 13 4.69 -10.35 13.33
N LYS A 14 5.70 -9.99 14.11
CA LYS A 14 5.68 -8.80 14.98
C LYS A 14 5.38 -7.51 14.19
N THR A 15 5.93 -7.36 12.99
CA THR A 15 5.68 -6.18 12.14
C THR A 15 4.24 -6.13 11.66
N VAL A 16 3.62 -7.29 11.38
CA VAL A 16 2.19 -7.35 11.05
C VAL A 16 1.36 -6.92 12.25
N VAL A 17 1.67 -7.41 13.46
CA VAL A 17 0.96 -7.03 14.70
C VAL A 17 1.00 -5.52 14.95
N GLU A 18 2.16 -4.89 14.75
CA GLU A 18 2.33 -3.45 14.97
C GLU A 18 1.51 -2.59 13.99
N VAL A 19 1.35 -3.03 12.74
CA VAL A 19 0.64 -2.28 11.69
C VAL A 19 -0.86 -2.60 11.65
N ILE A 20 -1.26 -3.83 11.97
CA ILE A 20 -2.65 -4.29 11.85
C ILE A 20 -3.55 -3.82 13.00
N GLY A 21 -2.97 -3.45 14.15
CA GLY A 21 -3.70 -3.07 15.35
C GLY A 21 -4.68 -1.91 15.14
N ASP A 22 -4.22 -0.82 14.51
CA ASP A 22 -5.03 0.36 14.23
C ASP A 22 -6.20 0.05 13.26
N PRO A 23 -5.98 -0.63 12.11
CA PRO A 23 -7.06 -1.14 11.26
C PRO A 23 -8.11 -1.98 11.98
N LEU A 24 -7.71 -2.95 12.81
CA LEU A 24 -8.64 -3.81 13.53
C LEU A 24 -9.46 -3.01 14.55
N MET A 25 -8.81 -2.13 15.32
CA MET A 25 -9.48 -1.25 16.28
C MET A 25 -10.51 -0.35 15.59
N HIS A 26 -10.20 0.14 14.40
CA HIS A 26 -11.11 0.97 13.64
C HIS A 26 -12.34 0.19 13.15
N LEU A 27 -12.16 -1.03 12.65
CA LEU A 27 -13.27 -1.90 12.25
C LEU A 27 -14.15 -2.29 13.44
N ILE A 28 -13.55 -2.63 14.59
CA ILE A 28 -14.29 -2.93 15.83
C ILE A 28 -15.10 -1.71 16.26
N ARG A 29 -14.50 -0.50 16.24
CA ARG A 29 -15.21 0.74 16.57
C ARG A 29 -16.40 0.97 15.65
N ASN A 30 -16.26 0.73 14.34
CA ASN A 30 -17.38 0.85 13.42
C ASN A 30 -18.51 -0.13 13.72
N SER A 31 -18.19 -1.37 14.10
CA SER A 31 -19.20 -2.33 14.56
C SER A 31 -19.90 -1.86 15.85
N VAL A 32 -19.20 -1.19 16.76
CA VAL A 32 -19.78 -0.62 17.99
C VAL A 32 -20.66 0.60 17.70
N ASP A 33 -20.16 1.57 16.94
CA ASP A 33 -20.80 2.86 16.74
C ASP A 33 -21.95 2.81 15.72
N HIS A 34 -21.86 1.89 14.74
CA HIS A 34 -22.78 1.84 13.59
C HIS A 34 -23.33 0.45 13.30
N GLY A 35 -22.62 -0.61 13.69
CA GLY A 35 -23.07 -1.98 13.45
C GLY A 35 -24.20 -2.38 14.39
N ILE A 36 -24.02 -2.16 15.69
CA ILE A 36 -24.87 -2.73 16.73
C ILE A 36 -25.98 -1.75 17.13
N GLU A 37 -27.22 -2.23 17.05
CA GLU A 37 -28.40 -1.41 17.32
C GLU A 37 -28.62 -1.16 18.81
N SER A 38 -29.44 -0.16 19.14
CA SER A 38 -29.83 0.11 20.52
C SER A 38 -30.60 -1.07 21.15
N PRO A 39 -30.60 -1.24 22.48
CA PRO A 39 -31.34 -2.32 23.15
C PRO A 39 -32.81 -2.40 22.77
N ASP A 40 -33.46 -1.24 22.57
CA ASP A 40 -34.88 -1.19 22.19
C ASP A 40 -35.11 -1.64 20.75
N GLU A 41 -34.25 -1.24 19.81
CA GLU A 41 -34.29 -1.71 18.41
C GLU A 41 -34.01 -3.21 18.32
N ARG A 42 -33.05 -3.72 19.11
CA ARG A 42 -32.74 -5.16 19.16
C ARG A 42 -33.92 -5.96 19.68
N ARG A 43 -34.56 -5.49 20.76
CA ARG A 43 -35.76 -6.12 21.32
C ARG A 43 -36.91 -6.12 20.31
N ALA A 44 -37.11 -5.03 19.58
CA ALA A 44 -38.12 -4.93 18.52
C ALA A 44 -37.82 -5.89 17.34
N ALA A 45 -36.55 -6.12 17.04
CA ALA A 45 -36.09 -7.07 16.02
C ALA A 45 -36.03 -8.54 16.50
N GLY A 46 -36.36 -8.82 17.78
CA GLY A 46 -36.30 -10.16 18.35
C GLY A 46 -34.89 -10.68 18.60
N LYS A 47 -33.90 -9.78 18.72
CA LYS A 47 -32.48 -10.10 18.94
C LYS A 47 -32.14 -10.04 20.43
N PRO A 48 -31.07 -10.74 20.88
CA PRO A 48 -30.59 -10.60 22.26
C PRO A 48 -30.27 -9.16 22.61
N GLU A 49 -30.57 -8.74 23.84
CA GLU A 49 -30.35 -7.37 24.31
C GLU A 49 -28.86 -6.97 24.27
N LEU A 50 -27.97 -7.91 24.56
CA LEU A 50 -26.53 -7.75 24.39
C LEU A 50 -26.15 -8.09 22.94
N GLY A 51 -25.62 -7.10 22.22
CA GLY A 51 -24.97 -7.34 20.93
C GLY A 51 -23.57 -7.95 21.09
N THR A 52 -23.18 -8.75 20.10
CA THR A 52 -21.92 -9.52 20.11
C THR A 52 -21.05 -9.11 18.93
N ILE A 53 -19.78 -8.82 19.22
CA ILE A 53 -18.72 -8.70 18.21
C ILE A 53 -17.76 -9.87 18.42
N THR A 54 -17.46 -10.59 17.35
CA THR A 54 -16.50 -11.71 17.35
C THR A 54 -15.28 -11.32 16.53
N LEU A 55 -14.10 -11.43 17.13
CA LEU A 55 -12.82 -11.42 16.42
C LEU A 55 -12.28 -12.86 16.39
N ASP A 56 -12.11 -13.40 15.20
CA ASP A 56 -11.64 -14.77 14.98
C ASP A 56 -10.43 -14.74 14.05
N ALA A 57 -9.35 -15.42 14.42
CA ALA A 57 -8.14 -15.52 13.60
C ALA A 57 -7.77 -16.98 13.37
N TYR A 58 -7.46 -17.36 12.13
CA TYR A 58 -7.00 -18.71 11.82
C TYR A 58 -6.14 -18.75 10.56
N HIS A 59 -5.38 -19.83 10.39
CA HIS A 59 -4.61 -20.06 9.16
C HIS A 59 -5.51 -20.60 8.05
N GLU A 60 -5.51 -19.92 6.90
CA GLU A 60 -6.22 -20.30 5.67
C GLU A 60 -5.20 -20.46 4.53
N GLY A 61 -4.66 -21.66 4.36
CA GLY A 61 -3.64 -21.95 3.34
C GLY A 61 -2.34 -21.19 3.61
N ASN A 62 -1.95 -20.30 2.68
CA ASN A 62 -0.75 -19.45 2.83
C ASN A 62 -1.05 -18.06 3.46
N HIS A 63 -2.25 -17.89 4.01
CA HIS A 63 -2.70 -16.64 4.60
C HIS A 63 -3.17 -16.86 6.03
N ILE A 64 -3.13 -15.77 6.80
CA ILE A 64 -3.85 -15.62 8.06
C ILE A 64 -5.16 -14.92 7.73
N ALA A 65 -6.28 -15.57 8.04
CA ALA A 65 -7.59 -15.00 7.94
C ALA A 65 -7.99 -14.42 9.30
N ILE A 66 -8.34 -13.14 9.33
CA ILE A 66 -8.87 -12.44 10.52
C ILE A 66 -10.28 -11.98 10.19
N LEU A 67 -11.26 -12.46 10.94
CA LEU A 67 -12.68 -12.16 10.78
C LEU A 67 -13.12 -11.27 11.92
N ILE A 68 -13.74 -10.14 11.58
CA ILE A 68 -14.44 -9.28 12.54
C ILE A 68 -15.92 -9.33 12.17
N SER A 69 -16.72 -9.96 13.02
CA SER A 69 -18.16 -10.16 12.80
C SER A 69 -18.97 -9.50 13.89
N ASP A 70 -19.98 -8.72 13.52
CA ASP A 70 -21.01 -8.24 14.43
C ASP A 70 -22.34 -8.93 14.13
N ASP A 71 -23.20 -9.03 15.14
CA ASP A 71 -24.57 -9.51 15.00
C ASP A 71 -25.56 -8.35 14.84
N GLY A 72 -25.12 -7.23 14.26
CA GLY A 72 -25.84 -5.95 14.20
C GLY A 72 -26.91 -5.82 13.11
N ALA A 73 -27.19 -4.58 12.70
CA ALA A 73 -28.18 -4.29 11.66
C ALA A 73 -27.69 -4.67 10.25
N GLY A 74 -26.40 -4.90 10.05
CA GLY A 74 -25.78 -5.01 8.74
C GLY A 74 -25.63 -3.64 8.06
N LEU A 75 -24.95 -3.60 6.91
CA LEU A 75 -24.77 -2.38 6.14
C LEU A 75 -26.06 -2.01 5.40
N ASP A 76 -26.40 -0.73 5.41
CA ASP A 76 -27.48 -0.19 4.59
C ASP A 76 -27.00 0.02 3.15
N LEU A 77 -27.07 -1.04 2.34
CA LEU A 77 -26.67 -1.02 0.93
C LEU A 77 -27.44 0.02 0.11
N VAL A 78 -28.70 0.32 0.48
CA VAL A 78 -29.52 1.33 -0.22
C VAL A 78 -28.95 2.72 0.05
N LYS A 79 -28.62 3.02 1.31
CA LYS A 79 -27.98 4.28 1.69
C LYS A 79 -26.58 4.43 1.09
N ILE A 80 -25.79 3.36 1.06
CA ILE A 80 -24.46 3.36 0.44
C ILE A 80 -24.56 3.65 -1.06
N ARG A 81 -25.47 2.96 -1.77
CA ARG A 81 -25.69 3.18 -3.20
C ARG A 81 -26.15 4.62 -3.49
N SER A 82 -27.13 5.14 -2.75
CA SER A 82 -27.64 6.50 -2.98
C SER A 82 -26.58 7.57 -2.73
N LEU A 83 -25.73 7.37 -1.72
CA LEU A 83 -24.60 8.25 -1.46
C LEU A 83 -23.53 8.16 -2.55
N ALA A 84 -23.24 6.96 -3.06
CA ALA A 84 -22.29 6.77 -4.16
C ALA A 84 -22.75 7.43 -5.47
N VAL A 85 -24.05 7.32 -5.79
CA VAL A 85 -24.65 8.00 -6.96
C VAL A 85 -24.60 9.52 -6.79
N SER A 86 -24.99 10.05 -5.63
CA SER A 86 -25.00 11.52 -5.42
C SER A 86 -23.60 12.15 -5.45
N ARG A 87 -22.56 11.37 -5.17
CA ARG A 87 -21.15 11.77 -5.29
C ARG A 87 -20.54 11.48 -6.66
N GLY A 88 -21.29 10.93 -7.60
CA GLY A 88 -20.82 10.61 -8.96
C GLY A 88 -19.81 9.48 -9.02
N LEU A 89 -19.75 8.62 -8.01
CA LEU A 89 -18.82 7.49 -7.95
C LEU A 89 -19.29 6.29 -8.78
N ILE A 90 -20.60 6.16 -8.98
CA ILE A 90 -21.26 5.13 -9.78
C ILE A 90 -22.41 5.74 -10.59
N GLY A 91 -22.77 5.12 -11.70
CA GLY A 91 -23.92 5.52 -12.51
C GLY A 91 -25.25 5.14 -11.87
N GLU A 92 -26.29 5.96 -12.05
CA GLU A 92 -27.63 5.69 -11.47
C GLU A 92 -28.22 4.34 -11.94
N LYS A 93 -27.96 3.98 -13.21
CA LYS A 93 -28.39 2.73 -13.85
C LYS A 93 -27.36 1.61 -13.81
N GLU A 94 -26.26 1.80 -13.08
CA GLU A 94 -25.21 0.78 -12.98
C GLU A 94 -25.73 -0.41 -12.16
N GLU A 95 -25.69 -1.61 -12.74
CA GLU A 95 -26.06 -2.83 -12.04
C GLU A 95 -24.83 -3.36 -11.30
N LEU A 96 -24.86 -3.24 -9.97
CA LEU A 96 -23.81 -3.69 -9.06
C LEU A 96 -24.39 -4.78 -8.16
N SER A 97 -23.58 -5.78 -7.81
CA SER A 97 -23.96 -6.76 -6.81
C SER A 97 -24.00 -6.14 -5.41
N ASP A 98 -24.69 -6.79 -4.47
CA ASP A 98 -24.69 -6.36 -3.06
C ASP A 98 -23.26 -6.27 -2.48
N ASN A 99 -22.38 -7.17 -2.91
CA ASN A 99 -20.98 -7.19 -2.51
C ASN A 99 -20.24 -5.98 -3.10
N ASP A 100 -20.42 -5.66 -4.39
CA ASP A 100 -19.81 -4.48 -5.01
C ASP A 100 -20.27 -3.18 -4.33
N ILE A 101 -21.56 -3.09 -3.99
CA ILE A 101 -22.12 -1.94 -3.27
C ILE A 101 -21.48 -1.82 -1.88
N ALA A 102 -21.33 -2.94 -1.16
CA ALA A 102 -20.66 -2.93 0.15
C ALA A 102 -19.21 -2.45 0.04
N HIS A 103 -18.49 -2.81 -1.03
CA HIS A 103 -17.11 -2.40 -1.27
C HIS A 103 -16.93 -0.90 -1.53
N LEU A 104 -17.99 -0.17 -1.89
CA LEU A 104 -17.93 1.28 -2.11
C LEU A 104 -17.52 2.04 -0.83
N ILE A 105 -17.74 1.46 0.35
CA ILE A 105 -17.33 2.09 1.61
C ILE A 105 -15.81 2.29 1.70
N PHE A 106 -15.02 1.50 0.97
CA PHE A 106 -13.57 1.62 0.91
C PHE A 106 -13.06 2.68 -0.07
N LEU A 107 -13.95 3.38 -0.80
CA LEU A 107 -13.53 4.44 -1.71
C LEU A 107 -13.01 5.66 -0.91
N PRO A 108 -11.97 6.35 -1.41
CA PRO A 108 -11.43 7.52 -0.73
C PRO A 108 -12.50 8.57 -0.42
N GLY A 109 -12.55 9.03 0.82
CA GLY A 109 -13.53 10.02 1.27
C GLY A 109 -14.97 9.52 1.37
N PHE A 110 -15.22 8.23 1.18
CA PHE A 110 -16.53 7.62 1.40
C PHE A 110 -16.81 7.51 2.90
N SER A 111 -17.85 8.20 3.36
CA SER A 111 -18.32 8.14 4.74
C SER A 111 -19.82 8.38 4.77
N THR A 112 -20.53 7.55 5.52
CA THR A 112 -21.99 7.60 5.71
C THR A 112 -22.42 8.57 6.80
N ALA A 113 -21.48 9.24 7.48
CA ALA A 113 -21.76 10.20 8.53
C ALA A 113 -22.26 11.54 7.94
N GLU A 114 -23.43 11.99 8.37
CA GLU A 114 -24.04 13.27 7.93
C GLU A 114 -23.41 14.51 8.59
N LYS A 115 -22.60 14.32 9.65
CA LYS A 115 -21.83 15.37 10.31
C LYS A 115 -20.37 14.95 10.44
N VAL A 116 -19.47 15.81 9.99
CA VAL A 116 -18.05 15.78 10.36
C VAL A 116 -18.00 16.14 11.85
N THR A 117 -17.84 15.16 12.72
CA THR A 117 -17.60 15.44 14.15
C THR A 117 -16.10 15.70 14.34
N ASP A 118 -15.76 16.90 14.78
CA ASP A 118 -14.39 17.41 15.00
C ASP A 118 -13.59 16.67 16.10
N ILE A 119 -14.00 15.47 16.51
CA ILE A 119 -13.38 14.72 17.61
C ILE A 119 -12.56 13.52 17.13
N SER A 120 -12.45 13.30 15.81
CA SER A 120 -11.57 12.27 15.22
C SER A 120 -10.65 12.87 14.16
N GLY A 121 -9.92 13.93 14.52
CA GLY A 121 -9.09 14.82 13.69
C GLY A 121 -7.98 14.23 12.80
N ARG A 122 -8.18 13.05 12.20
CA ARG A 122 -7.42 12.51 11.06
C ARG A 122 -8.28 11.95 9.92
N GLY A 123 -9.61 12.00 10.00
CA GLY A 123 -10.46 11.55 8.89
C GLY A 123 -10.21 10.10 8.51
N VAL A 124 -10.24 9.20 9.50
CA VAL A 124 -9.99 7.77 9.27
C VAL A 124 -11.25 7.15 8.65
N GLY A 125 -11.27 7.09 7.33
CA GLY A 125 -12.27 6.34 6.56
C GLY A 125 -11.85 4.88 6.40
N MET A 126 -12.77 4.06 5.87
CA MET A 126 -12.46 2.67 5.54
C MET A 126 -11.40 2.58 4.42
N ASP A 127 -11.18 3.64 3.65
CA ASP A 127 -10.11 3.75 2.67
C ASP A 127 -8.71 3.69 3.31
N VAL A 128 -8.54 4.25 4.52
CA VAL A 128 -7.29 4.17 5.29
C VAL A 128 -7.04 2.73 5.73
N VAL A 129 -8.08 2.03 6.23
CA VAL A 129 -8.00 0.61 6.59
C VAL A 129 -7.58 -0.22 5.38
N LYS A 130 -8.24 -0.04 4.23
CA LYS A 130 -7.92 -0.79 3.00
C LYS A 130 -6.49 -0.52 2.53
N LYS A 131 -6.02 0.73 2.58
CA LYS A 131 -4.63 1.07 2.24
C LYS A 131 -3.61 0.40 3.17
N ALA A 132 -3.85 0.46 4.48
CA ALA A 132 -2.97 -0.18 5.46
C ALA A 132 -2.86 -1.70 5.23
N LEU A 133 -3.99 -2.36 4.95
CA LEU A 133 -4.02 -3.80 4.64
C LEU A 133 -3.33 -4.14 3.32
N ASN A 134 -3.55 -3.34 2.26
CA ASN A 134 -2.87 -3.53 0.98
C ASN A 134 -1.35 -3.36 1.09
N ASN A 135 -0.88 -2.42 1.93
CA ASN A 135 0.56 -2.20 2.17
C ASN A 135 1.23 -3.40 2.85
N LEU A 136 0.46 -4.22 3.58
CA LEU A 136 0.91 -5.49 4.16
C LEU A 136 0.82 -6.65 3.15
N GLY A 137 0.49 -6.39 1.89
CA GLY A 137 0.20 -7.42 0.89
C GLY A 137 -1.09 -8.19 1.18
N GLY A 138 -1.94 -7.66 2.06
CA GLY A 138 -3.21 -8.25 2.43
C GLY A 138 -4.40 -7.71 1.64
N MET A 139 -5.56 -8.28 1.92
CA MET A 139 -6.85 -7.87 1.35
C MET A 139 -7.94 -7.85 2.42
N VAL A 140 -8.99 -7.08 2.17
CA VAL A 140 -10.21 -7.06 2.99
C VAL A 140 -11.42 -7.27 2.10
N ASP A 141 -12.33 -8.11 2.57
CA ASP A 141 -13.63 -8.40 1.97
C ASP A 141 -14.74 -8.17 2.99
N ILE A 142 -15.97 -7.95 2.52
CA ILE A 142 -17.14 -7.69 3.35
C ILE A 142 -18.27 -8.63 2.95
N THR A 143 -18.81 -9.32 3.93
CA THR A 143 -20.10 -10.00 3.83
C THR A 143 -21.06 -9.38 4.81
N THR A 144 -22.22 -8.91 4.34
CA THR A 144 -23.21 -8.26 5.19
C THR A 144 -24.62 -8.71 4.83
N ARG A 145 -25.51 -8.79 5.83
CA ARG A 145 -26.93 -9.06 5.62
C ARG A 145 -27.75 -8.21 6.56
N LYS A 146 -28.75 -7.51 6.00
CA LYS A 146 -29.67 -6.67 6.77
C LYS A 146 -30.33 -7.44 7.91
N GLY A 147 -30.23 -6.92 9.12
CA GLY A 147 -30.73 -7.49 10.37
C GLY A 147 -29.91 -8.65 10.95
N LYS A 148 -28.86 -9.11 10.27
CA LYS A 148 -28.01 -10.23 10.69
C LYS A 148 -26.56 -9.84 10.98
N GLY A 149 -26.20 -8.59 10.71
CA GLY A 149 -24.88 -8.04 10.97
C GLY A 149 -23.94 -8.07 9.77
N THR A 150 -22.68 -7.76 10.04
CA THR A 150 -21.61 -7.65 9.04
C THR A 150 -20.39 -8.44 9.49
N THR A 151 -19.71 -9.06 8.52
CA THR A 151 -18.42 -9.71 8.68
C THR A 151 -17.42 -9.07 7.74
N PHE A 152 -16.35 -8.51 8.31
CA PHE A 152 -15.14 -8.14 7.59
C PHE A 152 -14.19 -9.34 7.62
N THR A 153 -13.68 -9.74 6.45
CA THR A 153 -12.69 -10.81 6.33
C THR A 153 -11.40 -10.22 5.79
N ILE A 154 -10.37 -10.19 6.64
CA ILE A 154 -9.04 -9.75 6.29
C ILE A 154 -8.19 -10.99 6.00
N ARG A 155 -7.44 -10.97 4.90
CA ARG A 155 -6.47 -12.02 4.59
C ARG A 155 -5.09 -11.39 4.47
N LEU A 156 -4.15 -11.86 5.29
CA LEU A 156 -2.77 -11.40 5.33
C LEU A 156 -1.86 -12.57 4.92
N PRO A 157 -0.81 -12.36 4.12
CA PRO A 157 0.17 -13.40 3.84
C PRO A 157 0.84 -13.90 5.14
N LEU A 158 1.11 -15.21 5.26
CA LEU A 158 1.85 -15.77 6.39
C LEU A 158 3.31 -15.29 6.46
N THR A 159 3.88 -14.86 5.33
CA THR A 159 5.27 -14.44 5.20
C THR A 159 5.36 -13.00 4.67
N LEU A 160 6.34 -12.24 5.16
CA LEU A 160 6.74 -10.97 4.56
C LEU A 160 7.06 -11.16 3.07
N ALA A 161 6.72 -10.19 2.22
CA ALA A 161 6.92 -10.29 0.78
C ALA A 161 8.42 -10.37 0.46
N ILE A 162 8.85 -11.50 -0.12
CA ILE A 162 10.21 -11.66 -0.67
C ILE A 162 10.18 -11.16 -2.10
N ILE A 163 11.09 -10.25 -2.43
CA ILE A 163 11.30 -9.79 -3.80
C ILE A 163 12.74 -10.04 -4.22
N GLN A 164 12.96 -10.27 -5.51
CA GLN A 164 14.29 -10.25 -6.08
C GLN A 164 14.66 -8.80 -6.41
N ALA A 165 15.83 -8.37 -5.94
CA ALA A 165 16.33 -7.01 -6.17
C ALA A 165 17.77 -7.03 -6.69
N LEU A 166 18.09 -6.04 -7.54
CA LEU A 166 19.45 -5.67 -7.89
C LEU A 166 19.97 -4.67 -6.87
N LEU A 167 21.03 -5.01 -6.15
CA LEU A 167 21.71 -4.13 -5.22
C LEU A 167 22.72 -3.26 -5.98
N VAL A 168 22.63 -1.95 -5.75
CA VAL A 168 23.48 -0.94 -6.38
C VAL A 168 24.09 -0.02 -5.32
N GLU A 169 25.30 0.45 -5.60
CA GLU A 169 25.99 1.43 -4.75
C GLU A 169 25.78 2.84 -5.27
N VAL A 170 25.52 3.78 -4.36
CA VAL A 170 25.42 5.20 -4.64
C VAL A 170 26.06 5.96 -3.46
N GLY A 171 27.23 6.54 -3.70
CA GLY A 171 28.08 7.11 -2.67
C GLY A 171 28.56 6.03 -1.69
N GLN A 172 28.16 6.15 -0.42
CA GLN A 172 28.46 5.17 0.63
C GLN A 172 27.25 4.29 0.97
N GLU A 173 26.15 4.48 0.25
CA GLU A 173 24.88 3.83 0.52
C GLU A 173 24.58 2.74 -0.50
N ILE A 174 23.84 1.73 -0.06
CA ILE A 174 23.34 0.65 -0.92
C ILE A 174 21.84 0.85 -1.09
N TYR A 175 21.39 0.73 -2.33
CA TYR A 175 19.98 0.75 -2.71
C TYR A 175 19.59 -0.56 -3.40
N ALA A 176 18.32 -0.94 -3.24
CA ALA A 176 17.74 -2.13 -3.86
C ALA A 176 16.75 -1.70 -4.95
N ILE A 177 16.98 -2.16 -6.19
CA ILE A 177 16.08 -1.94 -7.32
C ILE A 177 15.30 -3.23 -7.57
N PRO A 178 13.96 -3.24 -7.54
CA PRO A 178 13.19 -4.44 -7.86
C PRO A 178 13.58 -5.00 -9.24
N LEU A 179 14.00 -6.27 -9.30
CA LEU A 179 14.56 -6.83 -10.53
C LEU A 179 13.52 -6.90 -11.66
N THR A 180 12.23 -7.01 -11.30
CA THR A 180 11.09 -6.94 -12.22
C THR A 180 10.99 -5.62 -12.99
N SER A 181 11.59 -4.55 -12.47
CA SER A 181 11.63 -3.24 -13.12
C SER A 181 12.90 -3.01 -13.93
N VAL A 182 13.93 -3.85 -13.79
CA VAL A 182 15.21 -3.70 -14.49
C VAL A 182 15.11 -4.32 -15.88
N LEU A 183 15.35 -3.51 -16.91
CA LEU A 183 15.35 -3.94 -18.30
C LEU A 183 16.75 -4.40 -18.74
N GLU A 184 17.77 -3.59 -18.48
CA GLU A 184 19.18 -3.93 -18.75
C GLU A 184 20.12 -3.05 -17.92
N THR A 185 21.38 -3.46 -17.79
CA THR A 185 22.45 -2.69 -17.13
C THR A 185 23.53 -2.35 -18.15
N LEU A 186 23.98 -1.11 -18.17
CA LEU A 186 24.92 -0.57 -19.14
C LEU A 186 26.10 0.09 -18.44
N LEU A 187 27.26 0.07 -19.08
CA LEU A 187 28.39 0.93 -18.75
C LEU A 187 28.45 2.03 -19.83
N VAL A 188 28.41 3.29 -19.43
CA VAL A 188 28.27 4.44 -20.33
C VAL A 188 29.41 5.42 -20.09
N ASN A 189 30.06 5.87 -21.17
CA ASN A 189 31.04 6.95 -21.07
C ASN A 189 30.34 8.28 -20.78
N LEU A 190 30.91 9.09 -19.89
CA LEU A 190 30.37 10.42 -19.58
C LEU A 190 30.25 11.30 -20.83
N ASP A 191 31.15 11.15 -21.80
CA ASP A 191 31.12 11.89 -23.08
C ASP A 191 29.93 11.51 -23.98
N ASP A 192 29.36 10.32 -23.79
CA ASP A 192 28.16 9.87 -24.53
C ASP A 192 26.87 10.42 -23.92
N ILE A 193 26.93 10.97 -22.70
CA ILE A 193 25.79 11.59 -22.02
C ILE A 193 25.65 13.03 -22.51
N LYS A 194 24.51 13.33 -23.11
CA LYS A 194 24.19 14.66 -23.63
C LYS A 194 23.02 15.26 -22.87
N THR A 195 23.14 16.54 -22.55
CA THR A 195 22.06 17.28 -21.92
C THR A 195 21.12 17.86 -22.98
N VAL A 196 19.84 17.48 -22.95
CA VAL A 196 18.79 18.00 -23.83
C VAL A 196 17.66 18.55 -22.96
N GLY A 197 17.36 19.85 -23.11
CA GLY A 197 16.32 20.51 -22.31
C GLY A 197 16.61 20.50 -20.79
N GLY A 198 17.89 20.46 -20.41
CA GLY A 198 18.31 20.41 -19.00
C GLY A 198 18.34 19.00 -18.38
N LEU A 199 17.95 17.95 -19.13
CA LEU A 199 17.99 16.58 -18.66
C LEU A 199 19.13 15.79 -19.32
N PRO A 200 19.93 15.03 -18.56
CA PRO A 200 20.94 14.15 -19.13
C PRO A 200 20.25 13.00 -19.88
N MET A 201 20.77 12.68 -21.06
CA MET A 201 20.21 11.66 -21.95
C MET A 201 21.35 10.88 -22.62
N VAL A 202 21.10 9.61 -22.93
CA VAL A 202 22.01 8.77 -23.73
C VAL A 202 21.26 8.15 -24.90
N GLN A 203 21.95 7.93 -26.02
CA GLN A 203 21.36 7.26 -27.17
C GLN A 203 21.58 5.75 -27.04
N LEU A 204 20.48 5.00 -26.88
CA LEU A 204 20.49 3.56 -26.75
C LEU A 204 19.74 2.92 -27.92
N ARG A 205 20.48 2.21 -28.80
CA ARG A 205 19.95 1.53 -29.99
C ARG A 205 19.05 2.42 -30.87
N GLY A 206 19.44 3.69 -31.01
CA GLY A 206 18.71 4.69 -31.81
C GLY A 206 17.59 5.43 -31.07
N ASN A 207 17.21 5.02 -29.86
CA ASN A 207 16.26 5.71 -29.01
C ASN A 207 16.98 6.61 -27.99
N THR A 208 16.34 7.70 -27.57
CA THR A 208 16.86 8.58 -26.52
C THR A 208 16.35 8.12 -25.17
N LEU A 209 17.25 7.74 -24.27
CA LEU A 209 16.94 7.33 -22.90
C LEU A 209 17.25 8.49 -21.94
N PRO A 210 16.26 9.02 -21.20
CA PRO A 210 16.53 9.97 -20.13
C PRO A 210 17.28 9.28 -18.99
N LEU A 211 18.20 10.02 -18.36
CA LEU A 211 18.97 9.57 -17.22
C LEU A 211 18.63 10.41 -15.98
N ILE A 212 18.76 9.80 -14.79
CA ILE A 212 18.87 10.52 -13.52
C ILE A 212 20.03 9.97 -12.71
N SER A 213 20.73 10.87 -12.02
CA SER A 213 21.68 10.47 -10.98
C SER A 213 20.93 10.17 -9.68
N LEU A 214 21.08 8.95 -9.15
CA LEU A 214 20.52 8.63 -7.84
C LEU A 214 21.19 9.45 -6.73
N GLN A 215 22.47 9.79 -6.90
CA GLN A 215 23.20 10.64 -5.97
C GLN A 215 22.57 12.04 -5.88
N GLU A 216 22.30 12.67 -7.02
CA GLU A 216 21.62 13.96 -7.08
C GLU A 216 20.17 13.87 -6.60
N LYS A 217 19.46 12.81 -6.99
CA LYS A 217 18.05 12.61 -6.63
C LYS A 217 17.84 12.51 -5.12
N PHE A 218 18.77 11.88 -4.41
CA PHE A 218 18.70 11.67 -2.96
C PHE A 218 19.58 12.65 -2.16
N ASP A 219 20.09 13.70 -2.79
CA ASP A 219 20.93 14.74 -2.18
C ASP A 219 22.12 14.15 -1.39
N LEU A 220 22.73 13.11 -1.96
CA LEU A 220 23.86 12.41 -1.35
C LEU A 220 25.16 13.18 -1.60
N PRO A 221 26.13 13.13 -0.66
CA PRO A 221 27.42 13.79 -0.84
C PRO A 221 28.09 13.37 -2.15
N THR A 222 28.43 14.35 -2.98
CA THR A 222 29.13 14.11 -4.24
C THR A 222 30.56 13.65 -3.94
N SER A 223 30.87 12.40 -4.27
CA SER A 223 32.25 11.95 -4.39
C SER A 223 32.81 12.47 -5.72
N GLU A 224 34.09 12.86 -5.77
CA GLU A 224 34.71 13.20 -7.05
C GLU A 224 34.62 11.99 -7.99
N MET A 225 33.94 12.15 -9.14
CA MET A 225 33.92 11.12 -10.18
C MET A 225 35.35 10.92 -10.68
N THR A 226 35.98 9.82 -10.26
CA THR A 226 37.34 9.47 -10.68
C THR A 226 37.36 8.67 -11.99
N SER A 227 36.20 8.20 -12.43
CA SER A 227 36.01 7.38 -13.63
C SER A 227 35.39 8.19 -14.78
N SER A 228 35.84 7.94 -16.01
CA SER A 228 35.23 8.46 -17.24
C SER A 228 33.96 7.68 -17.65
N GLU A 229 33.66 6.59 -16.96
CA GLU A 229 32.52 5.71 -17.20
C GLU A 229 31.64 5.58 -15.95
N VAL A 230 30.33 5.48 -16.16
CA VAL A 230 29.32 5.31 -15.12
C VAL A 230 28.42 4.11 -15.41
N PHE A 231 27.94 3.44 -14.36
CA PHE A 231 26.93 2.40 -14.51
C PHE A 231 25.54 3.03 -14.64
N VAL A 232 24.76 2.51 -15.59
CA VAL A 232 23.37 2.91 -15.82
C VAL A 232 22.48 1.68 -15.73
N VAL A 233 21.57 1.68 -14.76
CA VAL A 233 20.51 0.67 -14.66
C VAL A 233 19.29 1.19 -15.41
N VAL A 234 18.96 0.57 -16.54
CA VAL A 234 17.77 0.90 -17.32
C VAL A 234 16.57 0.25 -16.65
N VAL A 235 15.66 1.07 -16.15
CA VAL A 235 14.43 0.63 -15.49
C VAL A 235 13.19 1.01 -16.28
N GLY A 236 12.14 0.22 -16.18
CA GLY A 236 10.89 0.38 -16.94
C GLY A 236 9.64 0.33 -16.08
N PHE A 237 8.64 1.12 -16.46
CA PHE A 237 7.28 1.06 -15.92
C PHE A 237 6.26 1.36 -17.02
N GLY A 238 5.48 0.35 -17.42
CA GLY A 238 4.63 0.42 -18.61
C GLY A 238 5.48 0.58 -19.89
N GLU A 239 5.12 1.52 -20.76
CA GLU A 239 5.86 1.82 -22.00
C GLU A 239 7.02 2.82 -21.80
N LYS A 240 7.28 3.23 -20.56
CA LYS A 240 8.28 4.25 -20.23
C LYS A 240 9.53 3.62 -19.65
N ALA A 241 10.69 4.19 -19.99
CA ALA A 241 11.98 3.77 -19.49
C ALA A 241 12.80 4.97 -19.00
N LEU A 242 13.68 4.70 -18.03
CA LEU A 242 14.58 5.67 -17.40
C LEU A 242 15.90 4.97 -17.07
N GLY A 243 17.02 5.65 -17.27
CA GLY A 243 18.32 5.17 -16.78
C GLY A 243 18.65 5.77 -15.41
N LEU A 244 18.98 4.91 -14.45
CA LEU A 244 19.47 5.31 -13.13
C LEU A 244 21.00 5.22 -13.13
N ILE A 245 21.68 6.36 -12.99
CA ILE A 245 23.13 6.41 -12.85
C ILE A 245 23.49 6.01 -11.41
N VAL A 246 24.39 5.04 -11.28
CA VAL A 246 24.87 4.44 -10.03
C VAL A 246 26.39 4.24 -10.08
N ASP A 247 27.01 4.06 -8.92
CA ASP A 247 28.47 3.94 -8.80
C ASP A 247 28.95 2.50 -9.04
N GLU A 248 28.22 1.50 -8.53
CA GLU A 248 28.58 0.09 -8.68
C GLU A 248 27.34 -0.81 -8.71
N LEU A 249 27.45 -1.95 -9.40
CA LEU A 249 26.46 -3.03 -9.35
C LEU A 249 26.96 -4.13 -8.42
N ARG A 250 26.34 -4.29 -7.24
CA ARG A 250 26.73 -5.30 -6.24
C ARG A 250 26.23 -6.71 -6.58
N GLY A 251 25.09 -6.81 -7.27
CA GLY A 251 24.52 -8.08 -7.73
C GLY A 251 23.07 -8.28 -7.32
N GLN A 252 22.54 -9.47 -7.59
CA GLN A 252 21.14 -9.80 -7.32
C GLN A 252 20.99 -10.54 -5.99
N GLN A 253 19.95 -10.21 -5.23
CA GLN A 253 19.64 -10.86 -3.97
C GLN A 253 18.12 -10.92 -3.72
N GLU A 254 17.67 -11.98 -3.05
CA GLU A 254 16.33 -12.04 -2.48
C GLU A 254 16.30 -11.24 -1.17
N VAL A 255 15.39 -10.28 -1.11
CA VAL A 255 15.24 -9.37 0.02
C VAL A 255 13.81 -9.34 0.50
N VAL A 256 13.65 -9.16 1.81
CA VAL A 256 12.34 -9.03 2.44
C VAL A 256 11.98 -7.56 2.47
N ILE A 257 10.88 -7.16 1.80
CA ILE A 257 10.41 -5.77 1.85
C ILE A 257 9.68 -5.52 3.17
N LYS A 258 10.04 -4.41 3.82
CA LYS A 258 9.39 -3.88 5.01
C LYS A 258 8.88 -2.47 4.69
N SER A 259 7.65 -2.18 5.12
CA SER A 259 7.13 -0.81 5.09
C SER A 259 7.96 0.08 6.02
N LEU A 260 8.17 1.34 5.63
CA LEU A 260 8.86 2.35 6.43
C LEU A 260 7.97 2.99 7.51
N GLY A 261 6.72 2.55 7.63
CA GLY A 261 5.75 3.09 8.59
C GLY A 261 5.16 4.44 8.17
N ASP A 262 4.12 4.88 8.89
CA ASP A 262 3.29 6.03 8.48
C ASP A 262 4.01 7.37 8.40
N PHE A 263 5.09 7.55 9.18
CA PHE A 263 5.89 8.78 9.16
C PHE A 263 6.72 8.93 7.88
N LEU A 264 6.97 7.84 7.16
CA LEU A 264 7.82 7.79 5.97
C LEU A 264 7.08 7.25 4.73
N ASN A 265 5.75 7.05 4.84
CA ASN A 265 4.89 6.40 3.84
C ASN A 265 4.66 7.20 2.53
N ASN A 266 5.48 8.22 2.24
CA ASN A 266 5.37 9.05 1.02
C ASN A 266 6.73 9.62 0.58
N LEU A 267 7.85 8.94 0.88
CA LEU A 267 9.15 9.37 0.39
C LEU A 267 9.22 9.18 -1.14
N PRO A 268 9.33 10.26 -1.94
CA PRO A 268 9.35 10.14 -3.40
C PRO A 268 10.53 9.25 -3.84
N GLY A 269 10.23 8.25 -4.66
CA GLY A 269 11.22 7.30 -5.17
C GLY A 269 11.60 6.15 -4.24
N ILE A 270 10.95 5.97 -3.09
CA ILE A 270 11.21 4.87 -2.14
C ILE A 270 9.94 4.04 -1.90
N ALA A 271 10.00 2.75 -2.18
CA ALA A 271 8.89 1.80 -1.98
C ALA A 271 8.89 1.16 -0.58
N GLY A 272 10.05 1.12 0.08
CA GLY A 272 10.20 0.50 1.39
C GLY A 272 11.67 0.34 1.76
N ALA A 273 11.94 -0.55 2.73
CA ALA A 273 13.30 -0.90 3.12
C ALA A 273 13.46 -2.41 3.34
N THR A 274 14.69 -2.86 3.36
CA THR A 274 15.08 -4.21 3.74
C THR A 274 16.28 -4.18 4.67
N ILE A 275 16.57 -5.32 5.29
CA ILE A 275 17.76 -5.52 6.12
C ILE A 275 18.60 -6.58 5.42
N LEU A 276 19.82 -6.22 5.01
CA LEU A 276 20.74 -7.16 4.36
C LEU A 276 21.40 -8.09 5.40
N GLY A 277 22.12 -9.10 4.92
CA GLY A 277 22.77 -10.10 5.78
C GLY A 277 23.83 -9.53 6.73
N ASP A 278 24.35 -8.34 6.44
CA ASP A 278 25.28 -7.59 7.30
C ASP A 278 24.56 -6.74 8.36
N GLY A 279 23.22 -6.78 8.40
CA GLY A 279 22.38 -6.03 9.32
C GLY A 279 22.13 -4.57 8.91
N LYS A 280 22.65 -4.11 7.76
CA LYS A 280 22.39 -2.75 7.28
C LYS A 280 20.99 -2.62 6.72
N VAL A 281 20.39 -1.46 6.97
CA VAL A 281 19.10 -1.07 6.38
C VAL A 281 19.37 -0.53 4.98
N THR A 282 18.68 -1.08 3.98
CA THR A 282 18.81 -0.74 2.57
C THR A 282 17.45 -0.31 2.05
N LEU A 283 17.39 0.84 1.38
CA LEU A 283 16.15 1.35 0.82
C LEU A 283 15.83 0.66 -0.51
N ILE A 284 14.55 0.34 -0.72
CA ILE A 284 14.04 -0.24 -1.97
C ILE A 284 13.43 0.88 -2.80
N LEU A 285 13.86 1.03 -4.05
CA LEU A 285 13.41 2.10 -4.93
C LEU A 285 12.00 1.86 -5.46
N ASP A 286 11.20 2.93 -5.48
CA ASP A 286 9.96 3.01 -6.25
C ASP A 286 10.26 3.54 -7.65
N VAL A 287 10.47 2.63 -8.60
CA VAL A 287 10.76 2.96 -9.99
C VAL A 287 9.61 3.71 -10.66
N GLY A 288 8.36 3.39 -10.32
CA GLY A 288 7.19 4.06 -10.88
C GLY A 288 7.18 5.55 -10.49
N SER A 289 7.38 5.83 -9.21
CA SER A 289 7.51 7.20 -8.69
C SER A 289 8.69 7.94 -9.32
N LEU A 290 9.86 7.31 -9.45
CA LEU A 290 11.04 7.93 -10.07
C LEU A 290 10.79 8.31 -11.54
N ILE A 291 10.18 7.42 -12.33
CA ILE A 291 9.83 7.69 -13.73
C ILE A 291 8.81 8.83 -13.83
N GLN A 292 7.81 8.84 -12.94
CA GLN A 292 6.79 9.88 -12.94
C GLN A 292 7.37 11.26 -12.62
N ASP A 293 8.26 11.37 -11.63
CA ASP A 293 8.92 12.62 -11.25
C ASP A 293 9.69 13.27 -12.41
N VAL A 294 10.44 12.46 -13.16
CA VAL A 294 11.23 12.94 -14.31
C VAL A 294 10.32 13.42 -15.45
N LEU A 295 9.25 12.68 -15.74
CA LEU A 295 8.36 12.99 -16.86
C LEU A 295 7.39 14.14 -16.57
N VAL A 296 7.01 14.37 -15.31
CA VAL A 296 6.21 15.54 -14.92
C VAL A 296 7.02 16.83 -15.03
N THR A 297 8.32 16.76 -14.72
CA THR A 297 9.24 17.90 -14.87
C THR A 297 9.41 18.35 -16.33
N GLN A 298 9.18 17.46 -17.31
CA GLN A 298 9.23 17.80 -18.75
C GLN A 298 8.04 18.62 -19.28
N LYS A 299 6.95 18.76 -18.51
CA LYS A 299 5.72 19.47 -18.95
C LYS A 299 5.58 20.90 -18.42
N LYS A 300 6.53 21.41 -17.65
CA LYS A 300 6.58 22.81 -17.19
C LYS A 300 7.68 23.56 -17.93
#